data_AF-A0A377YTI5-F1
#
_entry.id   AF-A0A377YTI5-F1
#
_cell.length_a   1.000
_cell.length_b   1.000
_cell.length_c   1.000
_cell.angle_alpha   90.00
_cell.angle_beta   90.00
_cell.angle_gamma   90.00
#
_symmetry.space_group_name_H-M   'P 1'
#
loop_
_entity.id
_entity.type
_entity.pdbx_description
1 polymer ?
#
loop_
_entity_poly.entity_id
_entity_poly.type
_entity_poly.pdbx_seq_one_letter_code
_entity_poly.pdbx_strand_id
1 'polypeptide(L)'
;MCRSRAGDAGAGSDWRPNNSPPQYAGPIRLRQGLGQSKNVVMVRAMRAMGVDYAAEYLQRFGFPAQNIVHTESLALGSASFTPLQVARGYSVMANGGFLVNPFFISKIENDQGGVLFEERPKIACPQCDLPVIYGDTPKSNVLENKDVEDVATSAEPQNGNVPPQPQLEQANQSLVAQSGAQEYAPHVINTPLAFLIKSALNSNIFGEPGWMGTGWRAGRDLQRHDIGGKTGTTNSSKDAWFSGYGPGVVTSVWIGFDDHRRDLGRTTASGAIKDQISGYEGGAKSAQPAWDSFMKSVLEGVPEEPLTPPPGIVTVNIDRSTGQLANGGNSRAEYFIEGTQPTQQAVREVGTTLTDGGGETHELF
;
A
#
# COMPACT_ATOMS: atom_id res chain seq x y z
N MET A 1 41.02 -16.78 38.48
CA MET A 1 40.23 -15.57 38.19
C MET A 1 40.03 -15.51 36.68
N CYS A 2 38.97 -16.14 36.15
CA CYS A 2 37.74 -15.50 35.63
C CYS A 2 38.02 -14.51 34.49
N ARG A 3 38.01 -14.96 33.23
CA ARG A 3 36.87 -15.19 32.30
C ARG A 3 36.73 -14.01 31.31
N SER A 4 37.26 -14.20 30.11
CA SER A 4 36.82 -13.52 28.89
C SER A 4 35.39 -13.96 28.54
N ARG A 5 34.43 -13.03 28.53
CA ARG A 5 33.12 -13.24 27.89
C ARG A 5 33.12 -12.57 26.52
N ALA A 6 32.58 -13.32 25.57
CA ALA A 6 32.36 -12.98 24.17
C ALA A 6 31.70 -11.61 24.01
N GLY A 7 32.22 -10.83 23.06
CA GLY A 7 31.52 -9.68 22.51
C GLY A 7 30.33 -10.14 21.68
N ASP A 8 29.23 -9.42 21.82
CA ASP A 8 27.97 -9.59 21.12
C ASP A 8 28.15 -9.63 19.60
N ALA A 9 27.59 -10.67 18.99
CA ALA A 9 27.22 -10.67 17.58
C ALA A 9 25.94 -9.84 17.43
N GLY A 10 26.08 -8.54 17.13
CA GLY A 10 24.93 -7.65 16.99
C GLY A 10 25.11 -6.42 16.10
N ALA A 11 26.30 -6.20 15.54
CA ALA A 11 26.54 -5.15 14.55
C ALA A 11 27.36 -5.74 13.41
N GLY A 12 26.72 -6.06 12.27
CA GLY A 12 27.48 -6.55 11.11
C GLY A 12 26.72 -7.35 10.07
N SER A 13 25.90 -6.69 9.27
CA SER A 13 25.88 -6.90 7.82
C SER A 13 25.23 -5.68 7.18
N ASP A 14 25.93 -4.98 6.28
CA ASP A 14 25.36 -3.93 5.42
C ASP A 14 24.14 -4.49 4.68
N TRP A 15 22.94 -4.24 5.18
CA TRP A 15 21.71 -4.68 4.53
C TRP A 15 21.42 -3.79 3.33
N ARG A 16 21.49 -4.37 2.13
CA ARG A 16 21.27 -3.68 0.84
C ARG A 16 20.05 -4.28 0.14
N PRO A 17 18.84 -3.71 0.35
CA PRO A 17 17.63 -4.24 -0.28
C PRO A 17 17.69 -4.07 -1.80
N ASN A 18 17.25 -5.10 -2.54
CA ASN A 18 17.20 -5.10 -4.00
C ASN A 18 15.76 -5.13 -4.49
N ASN A 19 15.51 -4.50 -5.66
CA ASN A 19 14.24 -4.62 -6.36
C ASN A 19 14.11 -6.01 -7.02
N SER A 20 12.87 -6.42 -7.32
CA SER A 20 12.57 -7.57 -8.17
C SER A 20 11.75 -7.11 -9.39
N PRO A 21 12.32 -7.09 -10.61
CA PRO A 21 13.72 -7.34 -10.94
C PRO A 21 14.67 -6.23 -10.41
N PRO A 22 15.99 -6.47 -10.34
CA PRO A 22 16.98 -5.53 -9.79
C PRO A 22 17.29 -4.37 -10.75
N GLN A 23 16.25 -3.61 -11.09
CA GLN A 23 16.30 -2.43 -11.94
C GLN A 23 15.89 -1.20 -11.14
N TYR A 24 16.68 -0.13 -11.28
CA TYR A 24 16.51 1.15 -10.59
C TYR A 24 15.96 2.17 -11.58
N ALA A 25 14.85 2.79 -11.23
CA ALA A 25 14.12 3.72 -12.10
C ALA A 25 14.48 5.19 -11.82
N GLY A 26 15.56 5.44 -11.06
CA GLY A 26 15.86 6.78 -10.54
C GLY A 26 14.77 7.27 -9.57
N PRO A 27 14.60 8.60 -9.43
CA PRO A 27 13.52 9.17 -8.64
C PRO A 27 12.17 8.87 -9.28
N ILE A 28 11.29 8.20 -8.54
CA ILE A 28 9.92 7.90 -8.97
C ILE A 28 8.93 8.30 -7.88
N ARG A 29 7.70 8.63 -8.30
CA ARG A 29 6.59 8.97 -7.41
C ARG A 29 6.19 7.77 -6.54
N LEU A 30 5.70 8.03 -5.33
CA LEU A 30 5.22 6.98 -4.40
C LEU A 30 4.15 6.07 -5.04
N ARG A 31 3.22 6.64 -5.80
CA ARG A 31 2.20 5.89 -6.56
C ARG A 31 2.82 4.85 -7.49
N GLN A 32 3.83 5.24 -8.27
CA GLN A 32 4.54 4.33 -9.17
C GLN A 32 5.35 3.29 -8.38
N GLY A 33 6.01 3.71 -7.30
CA GLY A 33 6.75 2.82 -6.41
C GLY A 33 5.86 1.70 -5.83
N LEU A 34 4.66 2.05 -5.35
CA LEU A 34 3.67 1.08 -4.87
C LEU A 34 3.11 0.22 -6.00
N GLY A 35 2.73 0.83 -7.13
CA GLY A 35 2.16 0.15 -8.29
C GLY A 35 3.11 -0.88 -8.93
N GLN A 36 4.40 -0.56 -9.01
CA GLN A 36 5.44 -1.46 -9.51
C GLN A 36 6.09 -2.32 -8.42
N SER A 37 5.65 -2.19 -7.16
CA SER A 37 6.19 -2.93 -6.01
C SER A 37 7.71 -2.76 -5.83
N LYS A 38 8.23 -1.54 -5.95
CA LYS A 38 9.67 -1.24 -5.85
C LYS A 38 10.13 -1.25 -4.39
N ASN A 39 10.77 -2.33 -3.98
CA ASN A 39 11.33 -2.55 -2.64
C ASN A 39 12.12 -1.35 -2.11
N VAL A 40 13.05 -0.82 -2.90
CA VAL A 40 13.92 0.29 -2.46
C VAL A 40 13.13 1.57 -2.15
N VAL A 41 12.06 1.84 -2.90
CA VAL A 41 11.20 3.01 -2.65
C VAL A 41 10.40 2.83 -1.36
N MET A 42 9.91 1.62 -1.09
CA MET A 42 9.16 1.33 0.14
C MET A 42 10.05 1.40 1.39
N VAL A 43 11.30 0.93 1.29
CA VAL A 43 12.28 1.08 2.38
C VAL A 43 12.61 2.55 2.64
N ARG A 44 12.84 3.35 1.58
CA ARG A 44 13.06 4.80 1.72
C ARG A 44 11.85 5.51 2.35
N ALA A 45 10.64 5.14 1.95
CA ALA A 45 9.41 5.68 2.54
C ALA A 45 9.32 5.33 4.04
N MET A 46 9.60 4.08 4.42
CA MET A 46 9.63 3.66 5.83
C MET A 46 10.67 4.43 6.65
N ARG A 47 11.88 4.62 6.12
CA ARG A 47 12.92 5.43 6.77
C ARG A 47 12.48 6.88 6.99
N ALA A 48 11.85 7.48 5.98
CA ALA A 48 11.34 8.86 6.06
C ALA A 48 10.21 9.03 7.08
N MET A 49 9.39 8.00 7.28
CA MET A 49 8.32 8.00 8.29
C MET A 49 8.82 7.66 9.69
N GLY A 50 9.88 6.85 9.80
CA GLY A 50 10.32 6.21 11.03
C GLY A 50 9.83 4.77 11.11
N VAL A 51 10.74 3.84 11.42
CA VAL A 51 10.45 2.38 11.48
C VAL A 51 9.44 2.07 12.58
N ASP A 52 9.64 2.60 13.78
CA ASP A 52 8.74 2.37 14.92
C ASP A 52 7.36 2.93 14.67
N TYR A 53 7.29 4.17 14.15
CA TYR A 53 6.02 4.76 13.73
C TYR A 53 5.27 3.87 12.75
N ALA A 54 5.95 3.36 11.71
CA ALA A 54 5.33 2.46 10.74
C ALA A 54 4.85 1.13 11.37
N ALA A 55 5.65 0.55 12.26
CA ALA A 55 5.31 -0.69 12.97
C ALA A 55 4.09 -0.51 13.88
N GLU A 56 4.03 0.57 14.65
CA GLU A 56 2.89 0.88 15.50
C GLU A 56 1.65 1.25 14.67
N TYR A 57 1.82 1.96 13.56
CA TYR A 57 0.71 2.37 12.68
C TYR A 57 -0.03 1.16 12.08
N LEU A 58 0.68 0.05 11.81
CA LEU A 58 0.06 -1.20 11.34
C LEU A 58 -0.97 -1.76 12.33
N GLN A 59 -0.81 -1.53 13.64
CA GLN A 59 -1.75 -2.02 14.64
C GLN A 59 -3.15 -1.40 14.47
N ARG A 60 -3.26 -0.20 13.88
CA ARG A 60 -4.53 0.45 13.54
C ARG A 60 -5.41 -0.41 12.62
N PHE A 61 -4.80 -1.32 11.84
CA PHE A 61 -5.49 -2.23 10.92
C PHE A 61 -5.91 -3.55 11.57
N GLY A 62 -5.74 -3.69 12.89
CA GLY A 62 -6.08 -4.89 13.65
C GLY A 62 -5.04 -6.00 13.57
N PHE A 63 -3.82 -5.68 13.14
CA PHE A 63 -2.69 -6.62 13.14
C PHE A 63 -2.12 -6.79 14.56
N PRO A 64 -1.86 -8.03 15.02
CA PRO A 64 -1.31 -8.26 16.36
C PRO A 64 0.11 -7.72 16.48
N ALA A 65 0.38 -6.93 17.52
CA ALA A 65 1.69 -6.32 17.76
C ALA A 65 2.83 -7.34 17.82
N GLN A 66 2.58 -8.52 18.41
CA GLN A 66 3.57 -9.58 18.53
C GLN A 66 4.02 -10.19 17.18
N ASN A 67 3.30 -9.92 16.09
CA ASN A 67 3.64 -10.37 14.74
C ASN A 67 4.35 -9.29 13.90
N ILE A 68 4.54 -8.09 14.46
CA ILE A 68 5.12 -6.94 13.76
C ILE A 68 6.56 -6.77 14.20
N VAL A 69 7.48 -6.72 13.22
CA VAL A 69 8.90 -6.49 13.49
C VAL A 69 9.24 -5.01 13.38
N HIS A 70 10.04 -4.50 14.31
CA HIS A 70 10.49 -3.10 14.35
C HIS A 70 11.82 -2.93 13.61
N THR A 71 11.85 -3.32 12.32
CA THR A 71 13.04 -3.19 11.46
C THR A 71 12.63 -2.80 10.05
N GLU A 72 13.56 -2.27 9.25
CA GLU A 72 13.32 -1.90 7.84
C GLU A 72 12.81 -3.06 6.97
N SER A 73 13.06 -4.30 7.39
CA SER A 73 12.53 -5.51 6.72
C SER A 73 11.00 -5.53 6.67
N LEU A 74 10.33 -4.82 7.59
CA LEU A 74 8.88 -4.69 7.62
C LEU A 74 8.34 -4.10 6.31
N ALA A 75 9.08 -3.17 5.68
CA ALA A 75 8.71 -2.58 4.39
C ALA A 75 8.67 -3.62 3.25
N LEU A 76 9.30 -4.79 3.45
CA LEU A 76 9.37 -5.90 2.52
C LEU A 76 8.47 -7.08 2.92
N GLY A 77 7.67 -6.94 3.98
CA GLY A 77 6.70 -7.96 4.39
C GLY A 77 7.27 -9.07 5.26
N SER A 78 8.18 -8.77 6.18
CA SER A 78 8.69 -9.75 7.17
C SER A 78 7.70 -10.09 8.30
N ALA A 79 6.54 -9.41 8.35
CA ALA A 79 5.46 -9.73 9.28
C ALA A 79 4.60 -10.91 8.76
N SER A 80 4.03 -11.68 9.70
CA SER A 80 3.20 -12.86 9.39
C SER A 80 1.76 -12.67 9.85
N PHE A 81 0.80 -12.78 8.93
CA PHE A 81 -0.63 -12.60 9.21
C PHE A 81 -1.47 -13.66 8.51
N THR A 82 -2.65 -13.96 9.07
CA THR A 82 -3.62 -14.85 8.42
C THR A 82 -4.33 -14.14 7.26
N PRO A 83 -4.85 -14.88 6.25
CA PRO A 83 -5.64 -14.26 5.19
C PRO A 83 -6.83 -13.43 5.70
N LEU A 84 -7.46 -13.86 6.80
CA LEU A 84 -8.57 -13.11 7.41
C LEU A 84 -8.10 -11.78 8.03
N GLN A 85 -6.92 -11.76 8.66
CA GLN A 85 -6.33 -10.52 9.18
C GLN A 85 -5.96 -9.57 8.03
N VAL A 86 -5.37 -10.09 6.95
CA VAL A 86 -5.05 -9.29 5.76
C VAL A 86 -6.31 -8.72 5.13
N ALA A 87 -7.35 -9.52 4.93
CA ALA A 87 -8.64 -9.06 4.39
C ALA A 87 -9.27 -7.99 5.29
N ARG A 88 -9.23 -8.15 6.61
CA ARG A 88 -9.70 -7.15 7.57
C ARG A 88 -8.90 -5.85 7.46
N GLY A 89 -7.57 -5.91 7.38
CA GLY A 89 -6.74 -4.72 7.18
C GLY A 89 -7.04 -4.03 5.85
N TYR A 90 -7.23 -4.78 4.76
CA TYR A 90 -7.62 -4.23 3.47
C TYR A 90 -9.01 -3.58 3.46
N SER A 91 -9.94 -4.08 4.28
CA SER A 91 -11.28 -3.50 4.41
C SER A 91 -11.23 -2.03 4.85
N VAL A 92 -10.30 -1.67 5.74
CA VAL A 92 -10.08 -0.28 6.20
C VAL A 92 -9.83 0.65 5.01
N MET A 93 -9.00 0.23 4.06
CA MET A 93 -8.67 1.03 2.88
C MET A 93 -9.83 1.08 1.88
N ALA A 94 -10.62 0.01 1.80
CA ALA A 94 -11.73 -0.09 0.85
C ALA A 94 -13.00 0.65 1.29
N ASN A 95 -13.25 0.73 2.60
CA ASN A 95 -14.50 1.19 3.21
C ASN A 95 -14.44 2.61 3.80
N GLY A 96 -13.38 3.37 3.52
CA GLY A 96 -13.22 4.75 3.98
C GLY A 96 -12.56 4.92 5.34
N GLY A 97 -11.87 3.90 5.87
CA GLY A 97 -11.01 4.01 7.05
C GLY A 97 -11.52 3.27 8.29
N PHE A 98 -12.54 2.44 8.17
CA PHE A 98 -13.23 1.81 9.29
C PHE A 98 -12.75 0.37 9.53
N LEU A 99 -12.37 0.06 10.77
CA LEU A 99 -11.94 -1.29 11.16
C LEU A 99 -13.14 -2.16 11.54
N VAL A 100 -13.72 -2.83 10.55
CA VAL A 100 -14.82 -3.77 10.76
C VAL A 100 -14.35 -5.09 11.39
N ASN A 101 -15.29 -5.80 12.02
CA ASN A 101 -15.06 -7.14 12.56
C ASN A 101 -15.67 -8.18 11.61
N PRO A 102 -14.87 -9.07 11.01
CA PRO A 102 -15.40 -10.19 10.25
C PRO A 102 -16.23 -11.10 11.16
N PHE A 103 -17.40 -11.51 10.70
CA PHE A 103 -18.27 -12.45 11.37
C PHE A 103 -18.84 -13.45 10.36
N PHE A 104 -19.30 -14.60 10.85
CA PHE A 104 -19.86 -15.67 10.01
C PHE A 104 -21.28 -16.07 10.44
N ILE A 105 -21.54 -16.10 11.74
CA ILE A 105 -22.86 -16.42 12.30
C ILE A 105 -23.70 -15.15 12.27
N SER A 106 -24.72 -15.09 11.43
CA SER A 106 -25.67 -13.96 11.37
C SER A 106 -26.87 -14.16 12.29
N LYS A 107 -27.34 -15.40 12.43
CA LYS A 107 -28.55 -15.74 13.20
C LYS A 107 -28.50 -17.16 13.73
N ILE A 108 -29.04 -17.38 14.92
CA ILE A 108 -29.28 -18.71 15.51
C ILE A 108 -30.75 -18.77 15.91
N GLU A 109 -31.46 -19.83 15.50
CA GLU A 109 -32.86 -20.08 15.83
C GLU A 109 -33.01 -21.43 16.52
N ASN A 110 -34.06 -21.58 17.32
CA ASN A 110 -34.47 -22.88 17.86
C ASN A 110 -35.41 -23.63 16.88
N ASP A 111 -35.79 -24.85 17.24
CA ASP A 111 -36.70 -25.72 16.48
C ASP A 111 -38.12 -25.16 16.30
N GLN A 112 -38.51 -24.20 17.14
CA GLN A 112 -39.80 -23.50 17.09
C GLN A 112 -39.74 -22.20 16.25
N GLY A 113 -38.60 -21.87 15.64
CA GLY A 113 -38.40 -20.63 14.88
C GLY A 113 -38.15 -19.39 15.75
N GLY A 114 -37.92 -19.55 17.05
CA GLY A 114 -37.54 -18.48 17.96
C GLY A 114 -36.06 -18.08 17.79
N VAL A 115 -35.80 -16.77 17.63
CA VAL A 115 -34.44 -16.24 17.46
C VAL A 115 -33.70 -16.25 18.81
N LEU A 116 -32.60 -17.01 18.88
CA LEU A 116 -31.72 -17.10 20.06
C LEU A 116 -30.56 -16.10 19.99
N PHE A 117 -30.12 -15.78 18.78
CA PHE A 117 -29.04 -14.84 18.52
C PHE A 117 -29.24 -14.20 17.14
N GLU A 118 -28.91 -12.92 17.03
CA GLU A 118 -28.86 -12.17 15.78
C GLU A 118 -27.71 -11.18 15.88
N GLU A 119 -26.79 -11.24 14.91
CA GLU A 119 -25.61 -10.39 14.88
C GLU A 119 -25.98 -8.95 14.52
N ARG A 120 -25.38 -7.99 15.22
CA ARG A 120 -25.55 -6.55 14.97
C ARG A 120 -24.18 -5.95 14.72
N PRO A 121 -23.62 -6.16 13.51
CA PRO A 121 -22.24 -5.82 13.26
C PRO A 121 -22.07 -4.31 13.22
N LYS A 122 -20.91 -3.87 13.73
CA LYS A 122 -20.46 -2.49 13.56
C LYS A 122 -20.13 -2.23 12.09
N ILE A 123 -20.78 -1.23 11.49
CA ILE A 123 -20.66 -0.94 10.05
C ILE A 123 -19.70 0.22 9.78
N ALA A 124 -19.14 0.25 8.57
CA ALA A 124 -18.41 1.40 8.06
C ALA A 124 -19.39 2.47 7.55
N CYS A 125 -19.03 3.75 7.68
CA CYS A 125 -19.78 4.85 7.09
C CYS A 125 -18.83 5.89 6.47
N PRO A 126 -18.31 5.67 5.25
CA PRO A 126 -17.40 6.59 4.58
C PRO A 126 -17.96 8.00 4.39
N GLN A 127 -19.28 8.14 4.30
CA GLN A 127 -20.00 9.41 4.17
C GLN A 127 -20.33 10.09 5.51
N CYS A 128 -20.09 9.41 6.63
CA CYS A 128 -20.31 10.01 7.95
C CYS A 128 -19.07 10.83 8.35
N ASP A 129 -19.29 12.01 8.92
CA ASP A 129 -18.24 12.85 9.50
C ASP A 129 -17.86 12.35 10.90
N LEU A 130 -17.29 11.14 10.96
CA LEU A 130 -16.83 10.52 12.19
C LEU A 130 -15.33 10.78 12.37
N PRO A 131 -14.85 11.21 13.56
CA PRO A 131 -13.43 11.45 13.78
C PRO A 131 -12.62 10.14 13.84
N VAL A 132 -11.35 10.24 13.47
CA VAL A 132 -10.39 9.13 13.66
C VAL A 132 -10.10 8.97 15.16
N ILE A 133 -10.17 7.74 15.66
CA ILE A 133 -10.04 7.48 17.10
C ILE A 133 -8.62 7.73 17.64
N TYR A 134 -7.61 7.77 16.78
CA TYR A 134 -6.22 8.06 17.11
C TYR A 134 -5.82 9.51 16.80
N GLY A 135 -6.82 10.39 16.64
CA GLY A 135 -6.70 11.81 16.27
C GLY A 135 -5.84 12.09 15.04
N ASP A 136 -5.27 13.29 15.00
CA ASP A 136 -4.57 13.79 13.83
C ASP A 136 -3.14 13.23 13.76
N THR A 137 -2.70 12.95 12.53
CA THR A 137 -1.33 12.49 12.30
C THR A 137 -0.43 13.70 12.07
N PRO A 138 0.61 13.94 12.91
CA PRO A 138 1.54 15.03 12.68
C PRO A 138 2.35 14.79 11.39
N LYS A 139 2.68 15.87 10.66
CA LYS A 139 3.57 15.80 9.50
C LYS A 139 4.98 15.40 9.95
N SER A 140 5.61 14.48 9.23
CA SER A 140 7.02 14.11 9.49
C SER A 140 7.94 15.22 9.01
N ASN A 141 8.77 15.76 9.92
CA ASN A 141 9.78 16.77 9.60
C ASN A 141 10.85 16.26 8.62
N VAL A 142 11.07 14.94 8.53
CA VAL A 142 12.07 14.33 7.64
C VAL A 142 11.71 14.50 6.16
N LEU A 143 10.42 14.62 5.85
CA LEU A 143 9.93 14.84 4.48
C LEU A 143 9.94 16.31 4.06
N GLU A 144 10.26 17.25 4.96
CA GLU A 144 10.41 18.68 4.64
C GLU A 144 11.80 19.03 4.12
N ASN A 145 12.78 18.14 4.29
CA ASN A 145 14.11 18.32 3.71
C ASN A 145 14.06 18.12 2.19
N LYS A 146 14.55 19.14 1.47
CA LYS A 146 14.48 19.24 0.00
C LYS A 146 15.41 18.27 -0.74
N ASP A 147 16.24 17.51 -0.02
CA ASP A 147 17.25 16.65 -0.58
C ASP A 147 16.82 15.18 -0.52
N VAL A 148 16.36 14.68 -1.68
CA VAL A 148 15.91 13.30 -1.91
C VAL A 148 17.01 12.26 -1.63
N GLU A 149 18.26 12.69 -1.50
CA GLU A 149 19.43 11.85 -1.24
C GLU A 149 19.70 11.57 0.26
N ASP A 150 19.20 12.42 1.18
CA ASP A 150 19.54 12.30 2.61
C ASP A 150 18.80 11.18 3.35
N VAL A 151 17.76 10.60 2.76
CA VAL A 151 17.04 9.43 3.30
C VAL A 151 17.82 8.11 3.16
N ALA A 152 19.04 8.15 2.63
CA ALA A 152 19.79 6.96 2.24
C ALA A 152 20.62 6.29 3.36
N THR A 153 20.92 6.96 4.48
CA THR A 153 21.80 6.39 5.51
C THR A 153 21.05 6.00 6.80
N SER A 154 21.00 4.70 7.07
CA SER A 154 20.71 4.15 8.41
C SER A 154 21.94 4.35 9.30
N ALA A 155 22.28 5.59 9.63
CA ALA A 155 23.18 5.86 10.73
C ALA A 155 22.32 5.97 11.99
N GLU A 156 22.57 5.14 13.01
CA GLU A 156 22.15 5.50 14.35
C GLU A 156 22.69 6.91 14.63
N PRO A 157 21.82 7.88 14.96
CA PRO A 157 22.26 9.25 15.15
C PRO A 157 23.19 9.33 16.34
N GLN A 158 24.50 9.35 16.09
CA GLN A 158 25.46 9.87 17.04
C GLN A 158 25.24 11.38 17.14
N ASN A 159 24.75 11.80 18.29
CA ASN A 159 24.39 13.17 18.70
C ASN A 159 22.95 13.62 18.39
N GLY A 160 22.05 13.36 19.35
CA GLY A 160 21.19 14.38 20.00
C GLY A 160 20.09 15.10 19.22
N ASN A 161 20.10 15.11 17.89
CA ASN A 161 19.09 15.79 17.06
C ASN A 161 18.31 14.78 16.21
N VAL A 162 17.66 13.82 16.86
CA VAL A 162 16.61 13.02 16.21
C VAL A 162 15.36 13.91 16.15
N PRO A 163 14.84 14.26 14.97
CA PRO A 163 13.52 14.91 14.89
C PRO A 163 12.52 14.02 15.63
N PRO A 164 11.65 14.56 16.50
CA PRO A 164 10.70 13.75 17.23
C PRO A 164 9.88 12.93 16.23
N GLN A 165 9.95 11.60 16.33
CA GLN A 165 9.11 10.72 15.52
C GLN A 165 7.65 11.07 15.82
N PRO A 166 6.76 11.08 14.81
CA PRO A 166 5.33 11.23 15.05
C PRO A 166 4.91 10.17 16.07
N GLN A 167 4.32 10.57 17.20
CA GLN A 167 3.74 9.61 18.14
C GLN A 167 2.30 9.36 17.73
N LEU A 168 1.85 8.10 17.74
CA LEU A 168 0.43 7.81 17.56
C LEU A 168 -0.33 8.31 18.79
N GLU A 169 -1.39 9.11 18.61
CA GLU A 169 -2.25 9.46 19.73
C GLU A 169 -2.97 8.20 20.27
N GLN A 170 -3.29 8.20 21.56
CA GLN A 170 -4.01 7.10 22.19
C GLN A 170 -5.48 7.08 21.73
N ALA A 171 -6.02 5.88 21.49
CA ALA A 171 -7.38 5.69 21.00
C ALA A 171 -8.43 6.30 21.94
N ASN A 172 -9.16 7.32 21.49
CA ASN A 172 -10.26 7.93 22.24
C ASN A 172 -11.57 7.12 22.05
N GLN A 173 -11.80 6.16 22.94
CA GLN A 173 -12.96 5.26 22.89
C GLN A 173 -14.32 5.97 23.09
N SER A 174 -14.32 7.19 23.62
CA SER A 174 -15.55 7.97 23.85
C SER A 174 -16.22 8.49 22.57
N LEU A 175 -15.47 8.55 21.46
CA LEU A 175 -15.97 9.00 20.14
C LEU A 175 -16.76 7.92 19.38
N VAL A 176 -16.72 6.66 19.84
CA VAL A 176 -17.42 5.52 19.21
C VAL A 176 -18.90 5.45 19.62
N ALA A 177 -19.30 6.21 20.65
CA ALA A 177 -20.61 6.10 21.28
C ALA A 177 -21.46 7.35 21.02
N GLN A 178 -22.14 7.42 19.86
CA GLN A 178 -23.44 8.11 19.72
C GLN A 178 -24.05 8.00 18.31
N SER A 179 -24.94 7.02 18.11
CA SER A 179 -26.18 7.14 17.31
C SER A 179 -27.05 5.89 17.55
N GLY A 180 -28.36 6.04 17.65
CA GLY A 180 -29.27 4.94 18.02
C GLY A 180 -29.23 3.72 17.08
N ALA A 181 -29.66 2.56 17.60
CA ALA A 181 -29.82 1.22 17.00
C ALA A 181 -28.66 0.61 16.19
N GLN A 182 -27.93 1.38 15.38
CA GLN A 182 -26.82 0.96 14.53
C GLN A 182 -25.49 1.50 15.08
N GLU A 183 -24.58 0.58 15.42
CA GLU A 183 -23.24 0.94 15.86
C GLU A 183 -22.28 1.04 14.67
N TYR A 184 -21.33 1.98 14.74
CA TYR A 184 -20.27 2.15 13.74
C TYR A 184 -18.98 1.47 14.17
N ALA A 185 -18.22 1.00 13.18
CA ALA A 185 -16.89 0.48 13.40
C ALA A 185 -15.93 1.62 13.79
N PRO A 186 -14.84 1.33 14.52
CA PRO A 186 -13.82 2.34 14.81
C PRO A 186 -13.23 2.92 13.52
N HIS A 187 -13.20 4.24 13.40
CA HIS A 187 -12.55 4.96 12.30
C HIS A 187 -11.05 5.11 12.63
N VAL A 188 -10.18 4.36 11.95
CA VAL A 188 -8.77 4.17 12.36
C VAL A 188 -7.76 4.95 11.51
N ILE A 189 -8.14 5.29 10.28
CA ILE A 189 -7.43 6.22 9.38
C ILE A 189 -8.48 7.13 8.74
N ASN A 190 -8.14 8.37 8.39
CA ASN A 190 -9.13 9.27 7.81
C ASN A 190 -9.55 8.87 6.38
N THR A 191 -10.78 9.23 5.99
CA THR A 191 -11.35 8.92 4.68
C THR A 191 -10.50 9.41 3.50
N PRO A 192 -9.90 10.62 3.52
CA PRO A 192 -8.97 11.07 2.47
C PRO A 192 -7.77 10.13 2.28
N LEU A 193 -7.13 9.67 3.37
CA LEU A 193 -6.00 8.74 3.30
C LEU A 193 -6.44 7.37 2.77
N ALA A 194 -7.58 6.84 3.24
CA ALA A 194 -8.14 5.60 2.72
C ALA A 194 -8.38 5.69 1.20
N PHE A 195 -8.93 6.82 0.71
CA PHE A 195 -9.13 7.08 -0.71
C PHE A 195 -7.82 7.13 -1.50
N LEU A 196 -6.78 7.81 -1.00
CA LEU A 196 -5.49 7.87 -1.68
C LEU A 196 -4.87 6.48 -1.86
N ILE A 197 -4.92 5.64 -0.82
CA ILE A 197 -4.42 4.27 -0.91
C ILE A 197 -5.27 3.42 -1.85
N LYS A 198 -6.60 3.53 -1.79
CA LYS A 198 -7.53 2.87 -2.72
C LYS A 198 -7.19 3.24 -4.18
N SER A 199 -7.02 4.53 -4.45
CA SER A 199 -6.59 5.04 -5.76
C SER A 199 -5.20 4.51 -6.18
N ALA A 200 -4.25 4.39 -5.25
CA ALA A 200 -2.92 3.86 -5.55
C ALA A 200 -2.94 2.36 -5.86
N LEU A 201 -3.75 1.58 -5.14
CA LEU A 201 -3.99 0.15 -5.40
C LEU A 201 -4.70 -0.09 -6.73
N ASN A 202 -5.58 0.81 -7.17
CA ASN A 202 -6.13 0.79 -8.52
C ASN A 202 -5.01 0.91 -9.58
N SER A 203 -4.05 1.83 -9.39
CA SER A 203 -2.91 1.95 -10.32
C SER A 203 -1.93 0.76 -10.27
N ASN A 204 -1.96 -0.09 -9.24
CA ASN A 204 -1.25 -1.38 -9.27
C ASN A 204 -1.84 -2.35 -10.31
N ILE A 205 -3.13 -2.21 -10.65
CA ILE A 205 -3.77 -2.94 -11.72
C ILE A 205 -3.56 -2.20 -13.06
N PHE A 206 -3.98 -0.94 -13.16
CA PHE A 206 -4.07 -0.27 -14.47
C PHE A 206 -2.77 0.42 -14.92
N GLY A 207 -1.83 0.68 -14.02
CA GLY A 207 -0.64 1.47 -14.32
C GLY A 207 -0.95 2.91 -14.73
N GLU A 208 0.00 3.53 -15.42
CA GLU A 208 -0.16 4.85 -16.05
C GLU A 208 0.70 4.89 -17.33
N PRO A 209 0.55 5.88 -18.22
CA PRO A 209 1.49 6.07 -19.32
C PRO A 209 2.96 6.00 -18.87
N GLY A 210 3.72 5.08 -19.48
CA GLY A 210 5.13 4.82 -19.16
C GLY A 210 5.40 3.65 -18.22
N TRP A 211 4.40 3.10 -17.52
CA TRP A 211 4.60 1.95 -16.64
C TRP A 211 3.34 1.12 -16.40
N MET A 212 3.53 -0.18 -16.15
CA MET A 212 2.45 -1.11 -15.81
C MET A 212 2.61 -1.59 -14.38
N GLY A 213 1.49 -1.74 -13.66
CA GLY A 213 1.49 -2.25 -12.30
C GLY A 213 1.61 -3.77 -12.25
N THR A 214 1.94 -4.31 -11.08
CA THR A 214 2.18 -5.76 -10.91
C THR A 214 0.91 -6.60 -11.02
N GLY A 215 -0.26 -6.04 -10.72
CA GLY A 215 -1.57 -6.70 -10.75
C GLY A 215 -2.32 -6.60 -12.08
N TRP A 216 -1.67 -6.18 -13.17
CA TRP A 216 -2.31 -5.80 -14.43
C TRP A 216 -3.25 -6.84 -15.07
N ARG A 217 -3.06 -8.13 -14.80
CA ARG A 217 -3.94 -9.19 -15.33
C ARG A 217 -5.39 -9.05 -14.85
N ALA A 218 -5.60 -8.50 -13.67
CA ALA A 218 -6.94 -8.26 -13.12
C ALA A 218 -7.74 -7.30 -14.00
N GLY A 219 -7.09 -6.26 -14.53
CA GLY A 219 -7.73 -5.30 -15.44
C GLY A 219 -8.11 -5.96 -16.77
N ARG A 220 -7.27 -6.88 -17.28
CA ARG A 220 -7.57 -7.68 -18.47
C ARG A 220 -8.73 -8.67 -18.21
N ASP A 221 -8.74 -9.32 -17.06
CA ASP A 221 -9.61 -10.47 -16.78
C ASP A 221 -11.00 -10.06 -16.28
N LEU A 222 -11.09 -8.95 -15.55
CA LEU A 222 -12.34 -8.42 -14.99
C LEU A 222 -12.96 -7.32 -15.86
N GLN A 223 -12.15 -6.58 -16.63
CA GLN A 223 -12.60 -5.51 -17.54
C GLN A 223 -13.43 -4.40 -16.86
N ARG A 224 -13.08 -4.03 -15.63
CA ARG A 224 -13.73 -2.98 -14.82
C ARG A 224 -12.69 -2.07 -14.19
N HIS A 225 -13.04 -0.82 -13.84
CA HIS A 225 -12.09 0.18 -13.36
C HIS A 225 -12.24 0.53 -11.87
N ASP A 226 -13.21 -0.07 -11.19
CA ASP A 226 -13.54 0.12 -9.77
C ASP A 226 -12.84 -0.86 -8.83
N ILE A 227 -11.86 -1.61 -9.35
CA ILE A 227 -11.07 -2.61 -8.62
C ILE A 227 -9.67 -2.10 -8.30
N GLY A 228 -9.04 -2.68 -7.29
CA GLY A 228 -7.65 -2.41 -6.93
C GLY A 228 -7.07 -3.54 -6.12
N GLY A 229 -5.75 -3.69 -6.13
CA GLY A 229 -5.13 -4.79 -5.41
C GLY A 229 -3.62 -4.69 -5.35
N LYS A 230 -3.00 -5.66 -4.68
CA LYS A 230 -1.56 -5.73 -4.53
C LYS A 230 -1.09 -7.17 -4.56
N THR A 231 -0.08 -7.41 -5.39
CA THR A 231 0.69 -8.65 -5.40
C THR A 231 1.64 -8.68 -4.19
N GLY A 232 1.70 -9.81 -3.48
CA GLY A 232 2.72 -10.12 -2.49
C GLY A 232 3.56 -11.32 -2.94
N THR A 233 4.87 -11.25 -2.78
CA THR A 233 5.79 -12.35 -3.12
C THR A 233 6.93 -12.34 -2.10
N THR A 234 7.06 -13.41 -1.34
CA THR A 234 8.12 -13.52 -0.33
C THR A 234 9.45 -13.90 -0.98
N ASN A 235 10.54 -13.68 -0.25
CA ASN A 235 11.87 -14.15 -0.66
C ASN A 235 11.83 -15.67 -0.92
N SER A 236 12.61 -16.12 -1.91
CA SER A 236 12.63 -17.51 -2.39
C SER A 236 11.29 -18.04 -2.93
N SER A 237 10.28 -17.18 -3.14
CA SER A 237 8.97 -17.57 -3.70
C SER A 237 8.29 -18.67 -2.90
N LYS A 238 8.31 -18.57 -1.56
CA LYS A 238 7.64 -19.53 -0.68
C LYS A 238 6.15 -19.28 -0.54
N ASP A 239 5.79 -18.00 -0.55
CA ASP A 239 4.42 -17.52 -0.41
C ASP A 239 4.09 -16.57 -1.56
N ALA A 240 2.95 -16.81 -2.18
CA ALA A 240 2.34 -15.94 -3.14
C ALA A 240 1.03 -15.38 -2.57
N TRP A 241 0.89 -14.06 -2.61
CA TRP A 241 -0.31 -13.37 -2.15
C TRP A 241 -0.90 -12.50 -3.25
N PHE A 242 -2.22 -12.38 -3.26
CA PHE A 242 -2.91 -11.28 -3.92
C PHE A 242 -4.05 -10.83 -3.02
N SER A 243 -4.07 -9.55 -2.67
CA SER A 243 -5.13 -8.95 -1.86
C SER A 243 -5.66 -7.72 -2.54
N GLY A 244 -6.97 -7.58 -2.60
CA GLY A 244 -7.61 -6.51 -3.35
C GLY A 244 -9.06 -6.30 -2.97
N TYR A 245 -9.64 -5.27 -3.57
CA TYR A 245 -11.01 -4.85 -3.38
C TYR A 245 -11.75 -4.75 -4.71
N GLY A 246 -13.07 -4.85 -4.63
CA GLY A 246 -14.03 -4.36 -5.60
C GLY A 246 -15.20 -3.68 -4.86
N PRO A 247 -16.27 -3.26 -5.55
CA PRO A 247 -17.47 -2.73 -4.90
C PRO A 247 -17.99 -3.67 -3.81
N GLY A 248 -18.09 -3.18 -2.58
CA GLY A 248 -18.64 -3.92 -1.44
C GLY A 248 -17.85 -5.16 -0.96
N VAL A 249 -16.70 -5.49 -1.57
CA VAL A 249 -15.98 -6.73 -1.27
C VAL A 249 -14.47 -6.52 -1.18
N VAL A 250 -13.84 -7.21 -0.23
CA VAL A 250 -12.39 -7.37 -0.13
C VAL A 250 -12.07 -8.86 -0.14
N THR A 251 -11.04 -9.23 -0.89
CA THR A 251 -10.62 -10.64 -1.01
C THR A 251 -9.10 -10.72 -0.90
N SER A 252 -8.62 -11.69 -0.11
CA SER A 252 -7.22 -12.01 0.05
C SER A 252 -7.00 -13.48 -0.27
N VAL A 253 -6.08 -13.76 -1.18
CA VAL A 253 -5.68 -15.10 -1.61
C VAL A 253 -4.23 -15.33 -1.25
N TRP A 254 -3.95 -16.46 -0.62
CA TRP A 254 -2.61 -16.97 -0.35
C TRP A 254 -2.43 -18.34 -1.00
N ILE A 255 -1.22 -18.57 -1.51
CA ILE A 255 -0.76 -19.88 -1.96
C ILE A 255 0.64 -20.13 -1.37
N GLY A 256 0.79 -21.29 -0.74
CA GLY A 256 2.03 -21.79 -0.16
C GLY A 256 1.90 -23.26 0.19
N PHE A 257 3.00 -23.86 0.68
CA PHE A 257 2.99 -25.21 1.22
C PHE A 257 2.93 -25.17 2.75
N ASP A 258 2.21 -26.11 3.36
CA ASP A 258 2.22 -26.30 4.82
C ASP A 258 3.65 -26.55 5.34
N ASP A 259 4.44 -27.32 4.57
CA ASP A 259 5.88 -27.43 4.80
C ASP A 259 6.61 -26.19 4.23
N HIS A 260 6.85 -25.21 5.10
CA HIS A 260 7.52 -23.94 4.79
C HIS A 260 8.97 -24.07 4.27
N ARG A 261 9.53 -25.29 4.23
CA ARG A 261 10.83 -25.59 3.62
C ARG A 261 10.74 -25.71 2.10
N ARG A 262 9.53 -25.85 1.54
CA ARG A 262 9.30 -25.99 0.09
C ARG A 262 9.11 -24.62 -0.56
N ASP A 263 9.71 -24.45 -1.73
CA ASP A 263 9.50 -23.29 -2.59
C ASP A 263 8.37 -23.58 -3.59
N LEU A 264 7.62 -22.55 -4.01
CA LEU A 264 6.62 -22.67 -5.09
C LEU A 264 7.27 -23.02 -6.44
N GLY A 265 8.52 -22.61 -6.63
CA GLY A 265 9.34 -22.96 -7.78
C GLY A 265 9.20 -22.01 -8.97
N ARG A 266 9.44 -22.55 -10.17
CA ARG A 266 9.48 -21.82 -11.43
C ARG A 266 8.91 -22.68 -12.54
N THR A 267 8.08 -22.09 -13.38
CA THR A 267 7.46 -22.73 -14.55
C THR A 267 8.13 -22.28 -15.85
N THR A 268 8.08 -23.12 -16.89
CA THR A 268 8.52 -22.79 -18.25
C THR A 268 7.34 -22.92 -19.20
N ALA A 269 7.29 -22.05 -20.21
CA ALA A 269 6.23 -22.12 -21.22
C ALA A 269 6.46 -23.38 -22.08
N SER A 270 5.47 -24.26 -22.12
CA SER A 270 5.47 -25.43 -22.99
C SER A 270 5.24 -25.08 -24.47
N GLY A 271 4.67 -23.90 -24.75
CA GLY A 271 4.22 -23.51 -26.09
C GLY A 271 2.92 -24.17 -26.54
N ALA A 272 2.38 -25.12 -25.77
CA ALA A 272 1.18 -25.88 -26.12
C ALA A 272 -0.14 -25.15 -25.84
N ILE A 273 -0.12 -24.15 -24.93
CA ILE A 273 -1.31 -23.35 -24.58
C ILE A 273 -0.97 -21.89 -24.85
N LYS A 274 -1.90 -21.18 -25.49
CA LYS A 274 -1.79 -19.74 -25.72
C LYS A 274 -1.83 -19.00 -24.39
N ASP A 275 -1.04 -17.93 -24.26
CA ASP A 275 -0.99 -17.05 -23.08
C ASP A 275 -0.57 -17.75 -21.76
N GLN A 276 0.31 -18.76 -21.84
CA GLN A 276 0.85 -19.44 -20.66
C GLN A 276 1.58 -18.50 -19.70
N ILE A 277 1.17 -18.56 -18.43
CA ILE A 277 1.91 -17.97 -17.33
C ILE A 277 3.16 -18.82 -17.09
N SER A 278 4.33 -18.19 -17.09
CA SER A 278 5.62 -18.86 -16.87
C SER A 278 6.60 -17.98 -16.10
N GLY A 279 7.69 -18.57 -15.59
CA GLY A 279 8.73 -17.92 -14.79
C GLY A 279 8.59 -18.23 -13.30
N TYR A 280 9.26 -17.44 -12.45
CA TYR A 280 9.15 -17.63 -10.98
C TYR A 280 7.69 -17.48 -10.54
N GLU A 281 7.27 -18.40 -9.67
CA GLU A 281 5.98 -18.33 -8.98
C GLU A 281 5.96 -17.13 -8.02
N GLY A 282 4.78 -16.57 -7.78
CA GLY A 282 4.62 -15.35 -7.00
C GLY A 282 3.22 -14.78 -7.11
N GLY A 283 2.97 -13.67 -6.42
CA GLY A 283 1.63 -13.11 -6.25
C GLY A 283 0.84 -12.94 -7.56
N ALA A 284 1.47 -12.36 -8.58
CA ALA A 284 0.84 -12.08 -9.87
C ALA A 284 0.55 -13.32 -10.75
N LYS A 285 1.16 -14.46 -10.44
CA LYS A 285 1.13 -15.67 -11.28
C LYS A 285 0.43 -16.84 -10.61
N SER A 286 0.56 -16.94 -9.30
CA SER A 286 0.04 -18.05 -8.50
C SER A 286 -1.25 -17.63 -7.80
N ALA A 287 -1.22 -16.57 -6.99
CA ALA A 287 -2.38 -16.16 -6.18
C ALA A 287 -3.40 -15.32 -6.94
N GLN A 288 -2.95 -14.39 -7.80
CA GLN A 288 -3.82 -13.49 -8.56
C GLN A 288 -4.86 -14.22 -9.41
N PRO A 289 -4.56 -15.29 -10.17
CA PRO A 289 -5.58 -15.95 -10.99
C PRO A 289 -6.78 -16.48 -10.19
N ALA A 290 -6.56 -16.97 -8.96
CA ALA A 290 -7.65 -17.39 -8.08
C ALA A 290 -8.47 -16.20 -7.57
N TRP A 291 -7.82 -15.06 -7.30
CA TRP A 291 -8.51 -13.81 -6.98
C TRP A 291 -9.35 -13.31 -8.17
N ASP A 292 -8.77 -13.26 -9.37
CA ASP A 292 -9.44 -12.82 -10.60
C ASP A 292 -10.67 -13.71 -10.88
N SER A 293 -10.54 -15.04 -10.74
CA SER A 293 -11.66 -15.97 -10.93
C SER A 293 -12.77 -15.79 -9.90
N PHE A 294 -12.44 -15.57 -8.62
CA PHE A 294 -13.44 -15.36 -7.57
C PHE A 294 -14.15 -14.02 -7.74
N MET A 295 -13.40 -12.95 -7.97
CA MET A 295 -13.93 -11.59 -8.12
C MET A 295 -14.79 -11.47 -9.37
N LYS A 296 -14.48 -12.21 -10.44
CA LYS A 296 -15.32 -12.24 -11.64
C LYS A 296 -16.73 -12.74 -11.32
N SER A 297 -16.86 -13.78 -10.50
CA SER A 297 -18.15 -14.32 -10.09
C SER A 297 -18.87 -13.39 -9.11
N VAL A 298 -18.15 -12.80 -8.14
CA VAL A 298 -18.77 -11.95 -7.11
C VAL A 298 -19.20 -10.58 -7.65
N LEU A 299 -18.51 -10.07 -8.67
CA LEU A 299 -18.83 -8.78 -9.29
C LEU A 299 -19.77 -8.90 -10.50
N GLU A 300 -20.21 -10.11 -10.85
CA GLU A 300 -21.18 -10.30 -11.93
C GLU A 300 -22.50 -9.59 -11.58
N GLY A 301 -22.97 -8.70 -12.46
CA GLY A 301 -24.18 -7.91 -12.24
C GLY A 301 -24.06 -6.75 -11.24
N VAL A 302 -22.92 -6.60 -10.57
CA VAL A 302 -22.66 -5.46 -9.67
C VAL A 302 -22.32 -4.21 -10.50
N PRO A 303 -23.02 -3.07 -10.33
CA PRO A 303 -22.71 -1.84 -11.06
C PRO A 303 -21.28 -1.33 -10.79
N GLU A 304 -20.64 -0.70 -11.78
CA GLU A 304 -19.33 -0.08 -11.56
C GLU A 304 -19.43 1.16 -10.66
N GLU A 305 -18.59 1.19 -9.62
CA GLU A 305 -18.50 2.33 -8.70
C GLU A 305 -17.27 3.20 -9.02
N PRO A 306 -17.43 4.40 -9.60
CA PRO A 306 -16.29 5.23 -9.92
C PRO A 306 -15.56 5.68 -8.65
N LEU A 307 -14.22 5.73 -8.72
CA LEU A 307 -13.37 6.27 -7.66
C LEU A 307 -13.63 7.77 -7.49
N THR A 308 -14.58 8.11 -6.64
CA THR A 308 -15.01 9.48 -6.37
C THR A 308 -14.25 10.04 -5.17
N PRO A 309 -13.53 11.17 -5.32
CA PRO A 309 -12.83 11.80 -4.21
C PRO A 309 -13.79 12.23 -3.08
N PRO A 310 -13.54 11.87 -1.81
CA PRO A 310 -14.29 12.40 -0.68
C PRO A 310 -13.95 13.87 -0.38
N PRO A 311 -14.75 14.57 0.45
CA PRO A 311 -14.38 15.87 1.00
C PRO A 311 -12.97 15.85 1.63
N GLY A 312 -12.23 16.96 1.51
CA GLY A 312 -10.84 17.06 1.97
C GLY A 312 -9.79 16.51 0.98
N ILE A 313 -10.21 16.03 -0.20
CA ILE A 313 -9.31 15.74 -1.32
C ILE A 313 -9.34 16.88 -2.34
N VAL A 314 -8.15 17.33 -2.74
CA VAL A 314 -7.96 18.25 -3.87
C VAL A 314 -7.26 17.53 -5.03
N THR A 315 -7.55 17.96 -6.25
CA THR A 315 -6.89 17.46 -7.47
C THR A 315 -6.04 18.56 -8.08
N VAL A 316 -4.76 18.29 -8.30
CA VAL A 316 -3.85 19.22 -8.99
C VAL A 316 -3.10 18.51 -10.11
N ASN A 317 -2.69 19.28 -11.12
CA ASN A 317 -1.83 18.76 -12.18
C ASN A 317 -0.37 18.83 -11.76
N ILE A 318 0.29 17.67 -11.71
CA ILE A 318 1.71 17.53 -11.38
C ILE A 318 2.53 17.12 -12.59
N ASP A 319 3.81 17.51 -12.61
CA ASP A 319 4.80 16.94 -13.52
C ASP A 319 5.13 15.51 -13.09
N ARG A 320 5.13 14.56 -14.03
CA ARG A 320 5.29 13.14 -13.71
C ARG A 320 6.67 12.77 -13.18
N SER A 321 7.69 13.56 -13.53
CA SER A 321 9.08 13.30 -13.17
C SER A 321 9.42 13.89 -11.81
N THR A 322 9.02 15.13 -11.57
CA THR A 322 9.38 15.84 -10.32
C THR A 322 8.34 15.69 -9.21
N GLY A 323 7.07 15.44 -9.54
CA GLY A 323 5.96 15.48 -8.59
C GLY A 323 5.53 16.89 -8.16
N GLN A 324 6.19 17.94 -8.65
CA GLN A 324 5.82 19.34 -8.42
C GLN A 324 4.67 19.77 -9.35
N LEU A 325 4.11 20.97 -9.15
CA LEU A 325 3.04 21.50 -10.00
C LEU A 325 3.52 21.60 -11.46
N ALA A 326 2.71 21.08 -12.39
CA ALA A 326 3.05 21.10 -13.80
C ALA A 326 2.99 22.53 -14.37
N ASN A 327 3.95 22.87 -15.23
CA ASN A 327 3.95 24.09 -16.07
C ASN A 327 3.82 23.77 -17.58
N GLY A 328 3.46 22.52 -17.94
CA GLY A 328 3.26 22.07 -19.32
C GLY A 328 3.81 20.66 -19.59
N GLY A 329 3.52 20.10 -20.77
CA GLY A 329 4.07 18.82 -21.24
C GLY A 329 3.65 17.58 -20.44
N ASN A 330 4.61 16.80 -19.95
CA ASN A 330 4.46 15.50 -19.27
C ASN A 330 3.81 15.60 -17.88
N SER A 331 2.51 15.91 -17.86
CA SER A 331 1.74 16.11 -16.62
C SER A 331 0.70 15.02 -16.38
N ARG A 332 0.10 15.05 -15.19
CA ARG A 332 -1.14 14.34 -14.86
C ARG A 332 -1.87 14.97 -13.69
N ALA A 333 -3.18 14.76 -13.65
CA ALA A 333 -3.96 14.98 -12.44
C ALA A 333 -3.56 13.97 -11.35
N GLU A 334 -3.38 14.46 -10.13
CA GLU A 334 -3.12 13.66 -8.94
C GLU A 334 -3.91 14.20 -7.74
N TYR A 335 -4.32 13.28 -6.87
CA TYR A 335 -5.08 13.58 -5.66
C TYR A 335 -4.15 13.83 -4.48
N PHE A 336 -4.52 14.82 -3.67
CA PHE A 336 -3.83 15.16 -2.43
C PHE A 336 -4.86 15.38 -1.32
N ILE A 337 -4.48 15.05 -0.09
CA ILE A 337 -5.20 15.59 1.07
C ILE A 337 -5.01 17.11 1.05
N GLU A 338 -6.07 17.87 1.26
CA GLU A 338 -6.01 19.32 1.29
C GLU A 338 -4.91 19.82 2.25
N GLY A 339 -4.06 20.73 1.76
CA GLY A 339 -2.89 21.24 2.50
C GLY A 339 -1.63 20.38 2.40
N THR A 340 -1.64 19.33 1.56
CA THR A 340 -0.47 18.48 1.25
C THR A 340 -0.02 18.55 -0.22
N GLN A 341 -0.80 19.21 -1.08
CA GLN A 341 -0.44 19.41 -2.49
C GLN A 341 0.85 20.24 -2.64
N PRO A 342 1.67 19.99 -3.68
CA PRO A 342 2.87 20.78 -3.95
C PRO A 342 2.51 22.25 -4.21
N THR A 343 3.37 23.16 -3.76
CA THR A 343 3.22 24.61 -3.95
C THR A 343 4.22 25.18 -4.96
N GLN A 344 5.27 24.43 -5.29
CA GLN A 344 6.30 24.84 -6.25
C GLN A 344 6.00 24.27 -7.63
N GLN A 345 6.35 25.03 -8.67
CA GLN A 345 6.27 24.59 -10.06
C GLN A 345 7.51 23.80 -10.45
N ALA A 346 7.32 22.79 -11.31
CA ALA A 346 8.41 22.03 -11.89
C ALA A 346 9.32 22.94 -12.72
N VAL A 347 10.59 23.02 -12.34
CA VAL A 347 11.61 23.64 -13.20
C VAL A 347 12.07 22.57 -14.17
N ARG A 348 11.78 22.76 -15.46
CA ARG A 348 12.45 22.00 -16.52
C ARG A 348 13.65 22.82 -16.95
N GLU A 349 14.84 22.27 -16.81
CA GLU A 349 15.97 22.74 -17.60
C GLU A 349 15.59 22.51 -19.06
N VAL A 350 15.17 23.58 -19.74
CA VAL A 350 15.11 23.58 -21.19
C VAL A 350 16.57 23.53 -21.59
N GLY A 351 17.02 22.38 -22.11
CA GLY A 351 18.37 22.23 -22.62
C GLY A 351 18.67 23.43 -23.51
N THR A 352 19.78 24.11 -23.25
CA THR A 352 20.22 25.31 -23.94
C THR A 352 20.73 25.01 -25.35
N THR A 353 20.16 24.02 -26.02
CA THR A 353 20.58 23.60 -27.35
C THR A 353 19.79 24.36 -28.41
N LEU A 354 20.43 25.38 -28.97
CA LEU A 354 19.96 26.06 -30.18
C LEU A 354 20.54 25.31 -31.37
N THR A 355 19.66 24.79 -32.24
CA THR A 355 20.06 24.29 -33.55
C THR A 355 19.97 25.43 -34.54
N ASP A 356 21.08 25.78 -35.18
CA ASP A 356 21.12 26.86 -36.17
C ASP A 356 20.50 26.43 -37.52
N GLY A 357 20.36 27.37 -38.45
CA GLY A 357 19.83 27.11 -39.80
C GLY A 357 20.70 26.19 -40.68
N GLY A 358 21.90 25.82 -40.22
CA GLY A 358 22.81 24.85 -40.84
C GLY A 358 22.76 23.45 -40.21
N GLY A 359 22.00 23.25 -39.14
CA GLY A 359 21.83 21.95 -38.48
C GLY A 359 22.86 21.64 -37.39
N GLU A 360 23.73 22.60 -37.02
CA GLU A 360 24.63 22.44 -35.89
C GLU A 360 23.93 22.81 -34.58
N THR A 361 24.12 21.97 -33.56
CA THR A 361 23.50 22.12 -32.24
C THR A 361 24.52 22.68 -31.26
N HIS A 362 24.24 23.86 -30.71
CA HIS A 362 25.13 24.53 -29.74
C HIS A 362 24.48 24.55 -28.36
N GLU A 363 25.19 24.09 -27.33
CA GLU A 363 24.83 24.38 -25.93
C GLU A 363 25.23 25.81 -25.60
N LEU A 364 24.30 26.63 -25.08
CA LEU A 364 24.68 27.88 -24.42
C LEU A 364 25.32 27.48 -23.08
N PHE A 365 26.63 27.22 -23.06
CA PHE A 365 27.64 27.59 -22.06
C PHE A 365 29.03 27.15 -22.49
#